data_AF-A0A8S3W6I3-F1
#
_entry.id   AF-A0A8S3W6I3-F1
#
_cell.length_a   1.000
_cell.length_b   1.000
_cell.length_c   1.000
_cell.angle_alpha   90.00
_cell.angle_beta   90.00
_cell.angle_gamma   90.00
#
_symmetry.space_group_name_H-M   'P 1'
#
loop_
_entity.id
_entity.type
_entity.pdbx_description
1 polymer ?
#
loop_
_entity_poly.entity_id
_entity_poly.type
_entity_poly.pdbx_seq_one_letter_code
_entity_poly.pdbx_strand_id
1 'polypeptide(L)'
;MCYPQLFEKKNFKIGIEYDHSLPMSGGSDRYRHRNNYDPFFVTVTASAKKGYVISYLEVSAITDASGEVSFEVIRGQTGSRNIVFQLVSNHSDFLAYSYMAYGISEEEYKKVTSVSLASG
;
A
#
# COMPACT_ATOMS: atom_id res chain seq x y z
N MET A 1 -29.01 -3.51 -10.88
CA MET A 1 -28.47 -4.73 -10.22
C MET A 1 -27.00 -4.48 -9.92
N CYS A 2 -26.52 -4.83 -8.73
CA CYS A 2 -25.08 -4.83 -8.42
C CYS A 2 -24.57 -6.24 -8.73
N TYR A 3 -23.61 -6.38 -9.63
CA TYR A 3 -23.04 -7.68 -10.01
C TYR A 3 -21.65 -7.82 -9.36
N PRO A 4 -21.56 -8.25 -8.09
CA PRO A 4 -20.29 -8.35 -7.37
C PRO A 4 -19.29 -9.34 -8.00
N GLN A 5 -19.75 -10.18 -8.93
CA GLN A 5 -18.95 -11.11 -9.72
C GLN A 5 -18.09 -10.41 -10.78
N LEU A 6 -18.34 -9.12 -11.05
CA LEU A 6 -17.63 -8.31 -12.03
C LEU A 6 -16.56 -7.43 -11.40
N PHE A 7 -16.13 -7.68 -10.16
CA PHE A 7 -15.03 -6.94 -9.55
C PHE A 7 -13.82 -7.84 -9.35
N GLU A 8 -12.65 -7.36 -9.78
CA GLU A 8 -11.38 -8.03 -9.58
C GLU A 8 -10.64 -7.38 -8.41
N LYS A 9 -10.16 -8.19 -7.45
CA LYS A 9 -9.38 -7.72 -6.30
C LYS A 9 -7.92 -8.10 -6.47
N LYS A 10 -7.04 -7.11 -6.40
CA LYS A 10 -5.58 -7.30 -6.36
C LYS A 10 -5.02 -6.86 -5.02
N ASN A 11 -4.08 -7.65 -4.48
CA ASN A 11 -3.38 -7.32 -3.25
C ASN A 11 -1.91 -7.11 -3.57
N PHE A 12 -1.35 -6.06 -2.98
CA PHE A 12 0.03 -5.66 -3.10
C PHE A 12 0.64 -5.61 -1.70
N LYS A 13 1.89 -6.04 -1.58
CA LYS A 13 2.64 -6.00 -0.34
C LYS A 13 4.07 -5.58 -0.65
N ILE A 14 4.60 -4.67 0.15
CA ILE A 14 5.99 -4.23 0.08
C ILE A 14 6.62 -4.23 1.47
N GLY A 15 7.94 -4.38 1.50
CA GLY A 15 8.73 -4.31 2.73
C GLY A 15 8.91 -5.67 3.41
N ILE A 16 9.26 -5.63 4.69
CA ILE A 16 9.63 -6.81 5.47
C ILE A 16 8.68 -6.91 6.67
N GLU A 17 8.04 -8.06 6.79
CA GLU A 17 7.22 -8.38 7.95
C GLU A 17 8.11 -8.91 9.07
N TYR A 18 8.23 -8.13 10.15
CA TYR A 18 8.89 -8.56 11.38
C TYR A 18 7.84 -8.98 12.41
N ASP A 19 8.17 -9.94 13.28
CA ASP A 19 7.29 -10.49 14.32
C ASP A 19 6.59 -9.43 15.19
N HIS A 20 7.25 -8.30 15.44
CA HIS A 20 6.73 -7.21 16.28
C HIS A 20 6.18 -6.02 15.48
N SER A 21 5.87 -6.22 14.20
CA SER A 21 5.24 -5.18 13.37
C SER A 21 3.79 -4.94 13.81
N LEU A 22 3.47 -3.71 14.18
CA LEU A 22 2.15 -3.32 14.65
C LEU A 22 1.43 -2.43 13.62
N PRO A 23 0.10 -2.44 13.56
CA PRO A 23 -0.67 -1.52 12.72
C PRO A 23 -0.39 -0.04 13.07
N MET A 24 -0.03 0.75 12.06
CA MET A 24 0.34 2.16 12.19
C MET A 24 -0.75 3.10 11.70
N SER A 25 -0.99 3.10 10.39
CA SER A 25 -2.02 3.90 9.73
C SER A 25 -2.62 3.10 8.59
N GLY A 26 -3.93 3.24 8.43
CA GLY A 26 -4.65 2.63 7.34
C GLY A 26 -5.75 3.55 6.87
N GLY A 27 -6.22 3.30 5.66
CA GLY A 27 -7.28 4.08 5.04
C GLY A 27 -7.89 3.30 3.90
N SER A 28 -9.07 3.71 3.50
CA SER A 28 -9.77 3.16 2.35
C SER A 28 -10.58 4.24 1.68
N ASP A 29 -10.75 4.11 0.38
CA ASP A 29 -11.57 5.03 -0.40
C ASP A 29 -12.07 4.37 -1.68
N ARG A 30 -13.03 5.01 -2.36
CA ARG A 30 -13.69 4.48 -3.54
C ARG A 30 -14.01 5.57 -4.53
N TYR A 31 -13.45 5.43 -5.71
CA TYR A 31 -13.58 6.35 -6.83
C TYR A 31 -14.44 5.76 -7.92
N ARG A 32 -15.21 6.64 -8.58
CA ARG A 32 -15.86 6.36 -9.85
C ARG A 32 -15.44 7.39 -10.86
N HIS A 33 -14.93 6.95 -11.99
CA HIS A 33 -14.50 7.81 -13.09
C HIS A 33 -15.43 7.62 -14.28
N ARG A 34 -15.85 8.70 -14.95
CA ARG A 34 -16.80 8.62 -16.08
C ARG A 34 -16.14 8.21 -17.40
N ASN A 35 -14.82 8.32 -17.50
CA ASN A 35 -14.05 7.92 -18.69
C ASN A 35 -13.12 6.76 -18.33
N ASN A 36 -13.36 5.57 -18.86
CA ASN A 36 -12.57 4.37 -18.61
C ASN A 36 -11.38 4.19 -19.57
N TYR A 37 -11.15 5.14 -20.50
CA TYR A 37 -10.04 5.08 -21.46
C TYR A 37 -8.82 5.88 -21.03
N ASP A 38 -8.96 6.78 -20.05
CA ASP A 38 -7.84 7.53 -19.50
C ASP A 38 -7.37 6.90 -18.19
N PRO A 39 -6.04 6.71 -17.99
CA PRO A 39 -5.51 6.26 -16.72
C PRO A 39 -5.90 7.20 -15.57
N PHE A 40 -6.39 6.63 -14.49
CA PHE A 40 -6.72 7.34 -13.25
C PHE A 40 -5.73 6.97 -12.16
N PHE A 41 -5.27 7.96 -11.39
CA PHE A 41 -4.22 7.78 -10.40
C PHE A 41 -4.67 8.23 -9.01
N VAL A 42 -4.41 7.41 -7.99
CA VAL A 42 -4.58 7.78 -6.58
C VAL A 42 -3.22 7.74 -5.91
N THR A 43 -2.79 8.87 -5.35
CA THR A 43 -1.56 8.95 -4.55
C THR A 43 -1.92 9.00 -3.07
N VAL A 44 -1.32 8.11 -2.29
CA VAL A 44 -1.60 7.97 -0.86
C VAL A 44 -0.29 8.08 -0.07
N THR A 45 -0.32 8.84 1.02
CA THR A 45 0.78 8.91 1.99
C THR A 45 0.42 8.09 3.22
N ALA A 46 1.10 6.97 3.40
CA ALA A 46 1.03 6.18 4.63
C ALA A 46 2.10 6.66 5.62
N SER A 47 1.75 6.72 6.90
CA SER A 47 2.63 7.26 7.95
C SER A 47 2.74 6.32 9.15
N ALA A 48 3.95 6.22 9.72
CA ALA A 48 4.19 5.59 11.00
C ALA A 48 3.83 6.51 12.17
N LYS A 49 3.48 5.90 13.30
CA LYS A 49 3.34 6.62 14.58
C LYS A 49 4.71 7.17 15.03
N LYS A 50 4.71 8.15 15.94
CA LYS A 50 5.96 8.71 16.49
C LYS A 50 6.76 7.62 17.22
N GLY A 51 8.06 7.52 16.94
CA GLY A 51 8.95 6.49 17.50
C GLY A 51 8.94 5.16 16.75
N TYR A 52 8.19 5.07 15.65
CA TYR A 52 8.10 3.91 14.79
C TYR A 52 8.48 4.26 13.36
N VAL A 53 8.90 3.23 12.62
CA VAL A 53 9.13 3.27 11.17
C VAL A 53 8.30 2.20 10.50
N ILE A 54 7.91 2.44 9.24
CA ILE A 54 7.13 1.48 8.46
C ILE A 54 8.02 0.29 8.12
N SER A 55 7.60 -0.92 8.52
CA SER A 55 8.27 -2.18 8.18
C SER A 55 7.74 -2.77 6.88
N TYR A 56 6.42 -2.79 6.73
CA TYR A 56 5.76 -3.21 5.49
C TYR A 56 4.42 -2.49 5.31
N LEU A 57 3.92 -2.53 4.08
CA LEU A 57 2.65 -1.93 3.68
C LEU A 57 1.84 -2.98 2.90
N GLU A 58 0.59 -3.14 3.28
CA GLU A 58 -0.39 -3.95 2.55
C GLU A 58 -1.39 -3.01 1.87
N VAL A 59 -1.62 -3.22 0.58
CA VAL A 59 -2.59 -2.47 -0.22
C VAL A 59 -3.48 -3.45 -0.94
N SER A 60 -4.78 -3.21 -0.90
CA SER A 60 -5.77 -3.94 -1.66
C SER A 60 -6.49 -2.97 -2.58
N ALA A 61 -6.63 -3.32 -3.85
CA ALA A 61 -7.36 -2.55 -4.83
C ALA A 61 -8.41 -3.44 -5.50
N ILE A 62 -9.55 -2.84 -5.83
CA ILE A 62 -10.67 -3.49 -6.49
C ILE A 62 -11.06 -2.64 -7.69
N THR A 63 -11.05 -3.25 -8.87
CA THR A 63 -11.47 -2.68 -10.16
C THR A 63 -12.64 -3.48 -10.72
N ASP A 64 -13.25 -2.98 -11.80
CA ASP A 64 -14.20 -3.75 -12.61
C ASP A 64 -13.50 -4.92 -13.30
N ALA A 65 -14.27 -5.85 -13.89
CA ALA A 65 -13.78 -7.10 -14.45
C ALA A 65 -12.77 -6.95 -15.59
N SER A 66 -12.82 -5.83 -16.32
CA SER A 66 -11.85 -5.49 -17.37
C SER A 66 -10.79 -4.48 -16.91
N GLY A 67 -10.91 -4.01 -15.67
CA GLY A 67 -10.10 -2.94 -15.12
C GLY A 67 -8.75 -3.47 -14.66
N GLU A 68 -7.70 -2.79 -15.10
CA GLU A 68 -6.35 -3.03 -14.63
C GLU A 68 -6.01 -2.08 -13.49
N VAL A 69 -5.20 -2.56 -12.55
CA VAL A 69 -4.61 -1.73 -11.52
C VAL A 69 -3.15 -2.12 -11.30
N SER A 70 -2.26 -1.12 -11.35
CA SER A 70 -0.88 -1.25 -10.93
C SER A 70 -0.64 -0.49 -9.62
N PHE A 71 0.39 -0.92 -8.91
CA PHE A 71 0.82 -0.33 -7.65
C PHE A 71 2.29 0.06 -7.76
N GLU A 72 2.60 1.29 -7.38
CA GLU A 72 3.95 1.84 -7.44
C GLU A 72 4.30 2.61 -6.16
N VAL A 73 5.51 2.42 -5.66
CA VAL A 73 6.04 3.25 -4.56
C VAL A 73 6.77 4.43 -5.18
N ILE A 74 6.26 5.63 -4.93
CA ILE A 74 6.82 6.88 -5.49
C ILE A 74 7.88 7.47 -4.55
N ARG A 75 7.73 7.27 -3.23
CA ARG A 75 8.68 7.79 -2.24
C ARG A 75 8.68 6.96 -0.96
N GLY A 76 9.86 6.84 -0.37
CA GLY A 76 10.06 6.13 0.89
C GLY A 76 10.31 4.64 0.65
N GLN A 77 10.70 3.96 1.72
CA GLN A 77 11.05 2.56 1.73
C GLN A 77 10.87 1.99 3.15
N THR A 78 11.06 0.69 3.32
CA THR A 78 11.16 0.07 4.65
C THR A 78 12.12 0.85 5.54
N GLY A 79 11.72 1.09 6.80
CA GLY A 79 12.46 1.95 7.72
C GLY A 79 12.15 3.45 7.60
N SER A 80 11.32 3.87 6.63
CA SER A 80 10.86 5.26 6.53
C SER A 80 9.68 5.52 7.46
N ARG A 81 9.56 6.76 7.95
CA ARG A 81 8.37 7.18 8.70
C ARG A 81 7.16 7.44 7.82
N ASN A 82 7.37 7.70 6.54
CA ASN A 82 6.31 7.86 5.55
C ASN A 82 6.66 7.06 4.28
N ILE A 83 5.65 6.45 3.68
CA ILE A 83 5.72 5.86 2.33
C ILE A 83 4.61 6.48 1.50
N VAL A 84 4.97 6.99 0.33
CA VAL A 84 4.03 7.50 -0.66
C VAL A 84 3.93 6.47 -1.78
N PHE A 85 2.73 5.97 -2.02
CA PHE A 85 2.45 5.03 -3.09
C PHE A 85 1.36 5.55 -4.01
N GLN A 86 1.30 5.00 -5.21
CA GLN A 86 0.32 5.31 -6.22
C GLN A 86 -0.37 4.03 -6.68
N LEU A 87 -1.69 4.11 -6.82
CA LEU A 87 -2.47 3.13 -7.57
C LEU A 87 -2.82 3.76 -8.91
N VAL A 88 -2.49 3.06 -10.00
CA VAL A 88 -2.87 3.48 -11.36
C VAL A 88 -3.90 2.50 -11.85
N SER A 89 -5.13 2.99 -12.07
CA SER A 89 -6.20 2.20 -12.66
C SER A 89 -6.38 2.59 -14.11
N ASN A 90 -6.56 1.58 -14.97
CA ASN A 90 -6.85 1.74 -16.38
C ASN A 90 -7.99 0.81 -16.77
N HIS A 91 -8.72 1.13 -17.84
CA HIS A 91 -9.81 0.29 -18.36
C HIS A 91 -10.92 -0.04 -17.34
N SER A 92 -11.06 0.80 -16.32
CA SER A 92 -12.06 0.67 -15.25
C SER A 92 -12.77 2.02 -15.04
N ASP A 93 -14.07 1.98 -14.76
CA ASP A 93 -14.82 3.15 -14.29
C ASP A 93 -14.86 3.22 -12.75
N PHE A 94 -14.30 2.20 -12.10
CA PHE A 94 -14.31 2.01 -10.66
C PHE A 94 -12.92 1.66 -10.11
N LEU A 95 -12.54 2.33 -9.02
CA LEU A 95 -11.40 1.92 -8.20
C LEU A 95 -11.78 2.04 -6.72
N ALA A 96 -11.84 0.94 -6.01
CA ALA A 96 -11.81 0.95 -4.54
C ALA A 96 -10.42 0.52 -4.07
N TYR A 97 -9.94 1.10 -2.97
CA TYR A 97 -8.75 0.58 -2.32
C TYR A 97 -8.86 0.64 -0.80
N SER A 98 -8.02 -0.16 -0.16
CA SER A 98 -7.73 -0.08 1.25
C SER A 98 -6.25 -0.36 1.47
N TYR A 99 -5.62 0.30 2.44
CA TYR A 99 -4.26 0.02 2.83
C TYR A 99 -4.10 -0.04 4.35
N MET A 100 -3.08 -0.76 4.78
CA MET A 100 -2.58 -0.75 6.15
C MET A 100 -1.06 -0.73 6.13
N ALA A 101 -0.48 0.31 6.73
CA ALA A 101 0.93 0.36 7.04
C ALA A 101 1.17 -0.28 8.41
N TYR A 102 2.17 -1.13 8.48
CA TYR A 102 2.65 -1.74 9.70
C TYR A 102 4.04 -1.21 10.01
N GLY A 103 4.38 -1.13 11.29
CA GLY A 103 5.62 -0.54 11.73
C GLY A 103 6.18 -1.18 12.96
N ILE A 104 7.47 -1.00 13.12
CA ILE A 104 8.27 -1.49 14.24
C ILE A 104 8.95 -0.28 14.90
N SER A 105 9.26 -0.40 16.20
CA SER A 105 9.91 0.71 16.91
C SER A 105 11.27 1.03 16.27
N GLU A 106 11.66 2.31 16.24
CA GLU A 106 12.93 2.73 15.65
C GLU A 106 14.15 2.05 16.28
N GLU A 107 14.10 1.82 17.59
CA GLU A 107 15.18 1.16 18.33
C GLU A 107 15.34 -0.31 17.93
N GLU A 108 14.23 -1.02 17.78
CA GLU A 108 14.22 -2.41 17.39
C GLU A 108 14.60 -2.58 15.93
N TYR A 109 14.09 -1.70 15.06
CA TYR A 109 14.48 -1.65 13.64
C TYR A 109 16.00 -1.54 13.47
N LYS A 110 16.66 -0.68 14.26
CA LYS A 110 18.12 -0.54 14.24
C LYS A 110 18.84 -1.82 14.65
N LYS A 111 18.33 -2.52 15.67
CA LYS A 111 18.90 -3.80 16.11
C LYS A 111 18.84 -4.83 14.99
N VAL A 112 17.67 -5.05 14.40
CA VAL A 112 17.51 -6.08 13.35
C VAL A 112 18.31 -5.74 12.08
N THR A 113 18.33 -4.49 11.65
CA THR A 113 19.07 -4.08 10.44
C THR A 113 20.59 -4.10 10.62
N SER A 114 21.10 -3.78 11.82
CA SER A 114 22.53 -3.88 12.12
C SER A 114 23.06 -5.31 12.09
N VAL A 115 22.25 -6.28 12.53
CA VAL A 115 22.60 -7.71 12.48
C VAL A 115 22.64 -8.23 11.05
N SER A 116 21.72 -7.77 10.20
CA SER A 116 21.71 -8.12 8.76
C SER A 116 22.92 -7.58 7.98
N LEU A 117 23.53 -6.47 8.42
CA LEU A 117 24.72 -5.90 7.79
C LEU A 117 26.04 -6.51 8.27
N ALA A 118 26.07 -7.08 9.49
CA ALA A 118 27.28 -7.65 10.08
C ALA A 118 27.57 -9.11 9.63
N SER A 119 26.68 -9.69 8.84
CA SER A 119 26.76 -11.08 8.35
C SER A 119 27.07 -11.20 6.85
N GLY A 120 27.50 -10.09 6.22
CA GLY A 120 27.92 -10.00 4.81
C GLY A 120 29.38 -9.64 4.64
#